data_AF-A0A3D2GYF3-F1
#
_entry.id   AF-A0A3D2GYF3-F1
#
_cell.length_a   1.000
_cell.length_b   1.000
_cell.length_c   1.000
_cell.angle_alpha   90.00
_cell.angle_beta   90.00
_cell.angle_gamma   90.00
#
_symmetry.space_group_name_H-M   'P 1'
#
loop_
_entity.id
_entity.type
_entity.pdbx_description
1 polymer ?
#
loop_
_entity_poly.entity_id
_entity_poly.type
_entity_poly.pdbx_seq_one_letter_code
_entity_poly.pdbx_strand_id
1 'polypeptide(L)'
;MAGKDVVQLYYTAPYKAGQIEKSYVALGAYEKTALLQPGESDIVTLSLPVESMASYDYDDANHNGHKGYEVEGGNYAIRIGRNAHQCWNDNPLRITYHVPADDFFYDAGVTEGSTVENRFDYMSEHFVDEETGVSTLMTREDFRGKTIAAPTAEEREVEPTSSKA
;
A
#
# COMPACT_ATOMS: atom_id res chain seq x y z
N MET A 1 -20.71 22.15 -18.36
CA MET A 1 -20.44 21.23 -19.48
C MET A 1 -20.63 19.80 -18.97
N ALA A 2 -20.83 18.83 -19.86
CA ALA A 2 -20.85 17.42 -19.50
C ALA A 2 -19.45 16.93 -19.07
N GLY A 3 -19.38 15.91 -18.20
CA GLY A 3 -18.12 15.40 -17.68
C GLY A 3 -18.21 13.99 -17.11
N LYS A 4 -17.05 13.42 -16.76
CA LYS A 4 -16.91 12.16 -16.03
C LYS A 4 -16.05 12.40 -14.80
N ASP A 5 -16.31 11.66 -13.72
CA ASP A 5 -15.48 11.68 -12.52
C ASP A 5 -15.05 10.26 -12.13
N VAL A 6 -14.02 10.14 -11.29
CA VAL A 6 -13.51 8.86 -10.78
C VAL A 6 -13.77 8.80 -9.28
N VAL A 7 -14.53 7.78 -8.86
CA VAL A 7 -14.78 7.48 -7.47
C VAL A 7 -13.77 6.41 -7.03
N GLN A 8 -13.07 6.65 -5.92
CA GLN A 8 -12.00 5.77 -5.46
C GLN A 8 -12.26 5.33 -4.03
N LEU A 9 -12.05 4.05 -3.77
CA LEU A 9 -12.09 3.42 -2.46
C LEU A 9 -10.66 3.16 -2.00
N TYR A 10 -10.36 3.62 -0.79
CA TYR A 10 -9.11 3.44 -0.11
C TYR A 10 -9.31 2.65 1.19
N TYR A 11 -8.27 1.98 1.66
CA TYR A 11 -8.27 1.36 2.99
C TYR A 11 -7.01 1.71 3.78
N THR A 12 -7.12 1.66 5.11
CA THR A 12 -5.99 1.63 6.04
C THR A 12 -6.08 0.33 6.83
N ALA A 13 -5.09 -0.54 6.67
CA ALA A 13 -4.93 -1.72 7.50
C ALA A 13 -4.53 -1.35 8.94
N PRO A 14 -4.88 -2.19 9.94
CA PRO A 14 -4.28 -2.09 11.27
C PRO A 14 -2.76 -2.15 11.14
N TYR A 15 -2.07 -1.42 12.02
CA TYR A 15 -0.61 -1.30 11.97
C TYR A 15 -0.07 -1.16 13.38
N LYS A 16 0.99 -1.91 13.67
CA LYS A 16 1.82 -1.74 14.85
C LYS A 16 3.26 -1.57 14.38
N ALA A 17 3.96 -0.59 14.96
CA ALA A 17 5.35 -0.34 14.63
C ALA A 17 6.21 -1.59 14.94
N GLY A 18 7.09 -1.96 14.01
CA GLY A 18 7.93 -3.14 14.11
C GLY A 18 7.25 -4.47 13.79
N GLN A 19 5.96 -4.46 13.43
CA GLN A 19 5.30 -5.58 12.74
C GLN A 19 5.35 -5.34 11.23
N ILE A 20 4.54 -6.08 10.47
CA ILE A 20 4.46 -5.99 9.01
C ILE A 20 4.25 -4.54 8.57
N GLU A 21 5.13 -4.04 7.70
CA GLU A 21 5.01 -2.70 7.14
C GLU A 21 3.88 -2.61 6.11
N LYS A 22 3.08 -1.55 6.21
CA LYS A 22 1.86 -1.36 5.39
C LYS A 22 1.71 0.09 4.97
N SER A 23 1.06 0.38 3.85
CA SER A 23 0.74 1.78 3.51
C SER A 23 -0.37 2.35 4.40
N TYR A 24 -0.27 3.62 4.82
CA TYR A 24 -1.36 4.26 5.57
C TYR A 24 -2.63 4.43 4.72
N VAL A 25 -2.47 4.70 3.41
CA VAL A 25 -3.56 4.78 2.44
C VAL A 25 -3.22 3.85 1.28
N ALA A 26 -4.04 2.82 1.07
CA ALA A 26 -3.92 1.88 -0.04
C ALA A 26 -5.18 1.94 -0.91
N LEU A 27 -5.03 2.01 -2.24
CA LEU A 27 -6.15 1.98 -3.16
C LEU A 27 -6.72 0.56 -3.21
N GLY A 28 -8.01 0.41 -2.89
CA GLY A 28 -8.69 -0.88 -2.91
C GLY A 28 -9.55 -1.09 -4.15
N ALA A 29 -10.23 -0.04 -4.64
CA ALA A 29 -11.04 -0.09 -5.85
C ALA A 29 -11.24 1.31 -6.43
N TYR A 30 -11.61 1.39 -7.71
CA TYR A 30 -12.06 2.64 -8.31
C TYR A 30 -13.05 2.35 -9.43
N GLU A 31 -13.96 3.30 -9.66
CA GLU A 31 -14.91 3.25 -10.76
C GLU A 31 -15.08 4.64 -11.38
N LYS A 32 -15.40 4.68 -12.66
CA LYS A 32 -15.59 5.93 -13.40
C LYS A 32 -17.05 6.09 -13.77
N THR A 33 -17.60 7.28 -13.56
CA THR A 33 -18.99 7.57 -13.93
C THR A 33 -19.20 7.46 -15.44
N ALA A 34 -20.46 7.28 -15.84
CA ALA A 34 -20.91 7.61 -17.18
C ALA A 34 -20.65 9.09 -17.51
N LEU A 35 -20.84 9.47 -18.78
CA LEU A 35 -20.81 10.87 -19.17
C LEU A 35 -22.07 11.55 -18.63
N LEU A 36 -21.91 12.44 -17.64
CA LEU A 36 -23.02 13.11 -16.97
C LEU A 36 -23.23 14.50 -17.54
N GLN A 37 -24.48 14.84 -17.83
CA GLN A 37 -24.91 16.20 -18.12
C GLN A 37 -24.96 17.05 -16.83
N PRO A 38 -24.97 18.39 -16.92
CA PRO A 38 -25.16 19.24 -15.75
C PRO A 38 -26.44 18.88 -14.97
N GLY A 39 -26.28 18.53 -13.68
CA GLY A 39 -27.38 18.13 -12.81
C GLY A 39 -27.73 16.63 -12.81
N GLU A 40 -27.07 15.83 -13.64
CA GLU A 40 -27.23 14.37 -13.67
C GLU A 40 -26.37 13.68 -12.60
N SER A 41 -26.80 12.50 -12.14
CA SER A 41 -26.10 11.68 -11.14
C SER A 41 -25.98 10.24 -11.59
N ASP A 42 -24.90 9.57 -11.18
CA ASP A 42 -24.65 8.15 -11.42
C ASP A 42 -24.54 7.38 -10.10
N ILE A 43 -24.81 6.07 -10.13
CA ILE A 43 -24.56 5.15 -9.02
C ILE A 43 -23.50 4.16 -9.46
N VAL A 44 -22.33 4.21 -8.80
CA VAL A 44 -21.22 3.27 -9.03
C VAL A 44 -21.12 2.26 -7.89
N THR A 45 -20.74 1.03 -8.20
CA THR A 45 -20.51 -0.03 -7.22
C THR A 45 -19.03 -0.36 -7.16
N LEU A 46 -18.44 -0.30 -5.97
CA LEU A 46 -17.02 -0.60 -5.73
C LEU A 46 -16.91 -1.93 -4.99
N SER A 47 -16.02 -2.80 -5.45
CA SER A 47 -15.77 -4.12 -4.85
C SER A 47 -14.33 -4.21 -4.39
N LEU A 48 -14.12 -4.52 -3.12
CA LEU A 48 -12.80 -4.77 -2.53
C LEU A 48 -12.77 -6.20 -1.95
N PRO A 49 -12.11 -7.15 -2.63
CA PRO A 49 -11.85 -8.48 -2.07
C PRO A 49 -10.96 -8.37 -0.83
N VAL A 50 -11.26 -9.16 0.21
CA VAL A 50 -10.47 -9.15 1.46
C VAL A 50 -9.02 -9.55 1.20
N GLU A 51 -8.80 -10.52 0.31
CA GLU A 51 -7.46 -10.96 -0.13
C GLU A 51 -6.61 -9.83 -0.72
N SER A 52 -7.24 -8.82 -1.34
CA SER A 52 -6.53 -7.66 -1.90
C SER A 52 -6.02 -6.69 -0.83
N MET A 53 -6.37 -6.92 0.44
CA MET A 53 -5.83 -6.21 1.61
C MET A 53 -4.64 -6.94 2.24
N ALA A 54 -4.22 -8.08 1.70
CA ALA A 54 -3.12 -8.86 2.25
C ALA A 54 -1.79 -8.09 2.20
N SER A 55 -0.99 -8.27 3.24
CA SER A 55 0.39 -7.78 3.33
C SER A 55 1.32 -9.00 3.32
N TYR A 56 2.51 -8.85 2.75
CA TYR A 56 3.49 -9.94 2.73
C TYR A 56 4.38 -9.86 3.97
N ASP A 57 4.29 -10.86 4.85
CA ASP A 57 5.19 -11.05 5.99
C ASP A 57 6.32 -11.99 5.58
N TYR A 58 7.52 -11.45 5.38
CA TYR A 58 8.67 -12.23 4.93
C TYR A 58 9.46 -12.85 6.09
N ASP A 59 9.41 -12.25 7.28
CA ASP A 59 10.22 -12.61 8.44
C ASP A 59 9.41 -13.06 9.66
N ASP A 60 8.08 -13.16 9.57
CA ASP A 60 7.16 -13.41 10.69
C ASP A 60 7.24 -12.26 11.70
N ALA A 61 7.18 -11.02 11.19
CA ALA A 61 7.33 -9.79 11.97
C ALA A 61 6.27 -9.67 13.08
N ASN A 62 5.08 -10.20 12.85
CA ASN A 62 4.02 -10.20 13.86
C ASN A 62 4.08 -11.38 14.85
N HIS A 63 4.99 -12.35 14.63
CA HIS A 63 5.23 -13.53 15.45
C HIS A 63 4.00 -14.45 15.59
N ASN A 64 3.21 -14.58 14.52
CA ASN A 64 2.08 -15.51 14.46
C ASN A 64 2.46 -16.89 13.89
N GLY A 65 3.72 -17.08 13.49
CA GLY A 65 4.24 -18.33 12.95
C GLY A 65 3.94 -18.53 11.47
N HIS A 66 3.50 -17.48 10.77
CA HIS A 66 3.25 -17.47 9.33
C HIS A 66 4.27 -16.59 8.61
N LYS A 67 4.63 -17.00 7.40
CA LYS A 67 5.41 -16.18 6.45
C LYS A 67 4.74 -16.29 5.09
N GLY A 68 4.28 -15.17 4.56
CA GLY A 68 3.54 -15.14 3.31
C GLY A 68 2.55 -13.99 3.26
N TYR A 69 1.56 -14.10 2.39
CA TYR A 69 0.50 -13.10 2.31
C TYR A 69 -0.54 -13.35 3.40
N GLU A 70 -0.81 -12.32 4.20
CA GLU A 70 -1.80 -12.38 5.26
C GLU A 70 -2.61 -11.10 5.44
N VAL A 71 -3.85 -11.25 5.91
CA VAL A 71 -4.71 -10.16 6.37
C VAL A 71 -4.87 -10.29 7.88
N GLU A 72 -4.11 -9.48 8.61
CA GLU A 72 -4.14 -9.46 10.08
C GLU A 72 -5.52 -9.06 10.64
N GLY A 73 -5.89 -9.68 11.75
CA GLY A 73 -7.08 -9.37 12.52
C GLY A 73 -7.09 -7.95 13.04
N GLY A 74 -8.26 -7.31 12.94
CA GLY A 74 -8.43 -5.95 13.43
C GLY A 74 -9.35 -5.09 12.57
N ASN A 75 -9.25 -3.78 12.80
CA ASN A 75 -10.15 -2.79 12.21
C ASN A 75 -9.49 -2.12 11.01
N TYR A 76 -10.02 -2.40 9.83
CA TYR A 76 -9.65 -1.75 8.58
C TYR A 76 -10.56 -0.54 8.37
N ALA A 77 -9.96 0.63 8.14
CA ALA A 77 -10.71 1.83 7.82
C ALA A 77 -10.87 1.95 6.29
N ILE A 78 -12.07 1.68 5.80
CA ILE A 78 -12.45 1.86 4.39
C ILE A 78 -12.92 3.30 4.18
N ARG A 79 -12.41 3.99 3.16
CA ARG A 79 -12.71 5.39 2.87
C ARG A 79 -13.02 5.61 1.40
N ILE A 80 -13.94 6.53 1.11
CA ILE A 80 -14.21 6.98 -0.27
C ILE A 80 -13.63 8.38 -0.46
N GLY A 81 -12.95 8.61 -1.58
CA GLY A 81 -12.41 9.92 -1.93
C GLY A 81 -12.18 10.11 -3.42
N ARG A 82 -11.77 11.33 -3.79
CA ARG A 82 -11.39 11.70 -5.17
C ARG A 82 -9.92 11.39 -5.48
N ASN A 83 -9.10 11.25 -4.44
CA ASN A 83 -7.67 10.98 -4.52
C ASN A 83 -7.14 10.52 -3.15
N ALA A 84 -5.93 9.94 -3.15
CA ALA A 84 -5.26 9.41 -1.97
C ALA A 84 -4.96 10.47 -0.89
N HIS A 85 -4.83 11.74 -1.27
CA HIS A 85 -4.51 12.84 -0.35
C HIS A 85 -5.72 13.43 0.37
N GLN A 86 -6.92 13.27 -0.18
CA GLN A 86 -8.15 13.85 0.37
C GLN A 86 -9.05 12.82 1.03
N CYS A 87 -8.87 11.53 0.74
CA CYS A 87 -9.75 10.47 1.24
C CYS A 87 -9.70 10.28 2.77
N TRP A 88 -8.76 10.91 3.49
CA TRP A 88 -8.55 10.73 4.93
C TRP A 88 -8.46 12.04 5.74
N ASN A 89 -8.81 13.19 5.14
CA ASN A 89 -8.82 14.51 5.79
C ASN A 89 -10.06 14.71 6.67
N ASP A 90 -10.27 15.90 7.25
CA ASP A 90 -11.09 16.25 8.43
C ASP A 90 -12.54 15.70 8.55
N ASN A 91 -13.12 15.05 7.53
CA ASN A 91 -14.34 14.26 7.68
C ASN A 91 -14.55 13.27 6.50
N PRO A 92 -13.79 12.17 6.42
CA PRO A 92 -13.91 11.27 5.29
C PRO A 92 -15.15 10.39 5.45
N LEU A 93 -15.81 10.06 4.33
CA LEU A 93 -16.77 8.95 4.32
C LEU A 93 -15.99 7.68 4.69
N ARG A 94 -16.19 7.19 5.92
CA ARG A 94 -15.44 6.07 6.50
C ARG A 94 -16.38 4.99 6.98
N ILE A 95 -16.04 3.76 6.62
CA ILE A 95 -16.65 2.53 7.15
C ILE A 95 -15.52 1.73 7.81
N THR A 96 -15.81 1.13 8.96
CA THR A 96 -14.87 0.18 9.59
C THR A 96 -15.25 -1.23 9.17
N TYR A 97 -14.32 -1.95 8.57
CA TYR A 97 -14.43 -3.38 8.30
C TYR A 97 -13.61 -4.15 9.35
N HIS A 98 -14.22 -5.17 9.94
CA HIS A 98 -13.59 -5.96 11.00
C HIS A 98 -13.14 -7.31 10.43
N VAL A 99 -11.83 -7.55 10.49
CA VAL A 99 -11.22 -8.85 10.20
C VAL A 99 -11.14 -9.64 11.52
N PRO A 100 -11.57 -10.92 11.55
CA PRO A 100 -11.46 -11.78 12.73
C PRO A 100 -10.02 -11.86 13.27
N ALA A 101 -9.87 -12.18 14.55
CA ALA A 101 -8.58 -12.25 15.22
C ALA A 101 -7.69 -13.43 14.77
N ASP A 102 -8.24 -14.39 14.04
CA ASP A 102 -7.54 -15.59 13.55
C ASP A 102 -6.79 -15.35 12.23
N ASP A 103 -6.75 -14.10 11.77
CA ASP A 103 -6.15 -13.67 10.49
C ASP A 103 -6.75 -14.39 9.26
N PHE A 104 -6.31 -14.01 8.07
CA PHE A 104 -6.50 -14.80 6.85
C PHE A 104 -5.16 -15.01 6.17
N PHE A 105 -4.80 -16.27 5.91
CA PHE A 105 -3.56 -16.66 5.24
C PHE A 105 -3.81 -17.05 3.77
N TYR A 106 -2.93 -16.62 2.88
CA TYR A 106 -3.03 -16.83 1.43
C TYR A 106 -1.76 -17.48 0.88
N ASP A 107 -1.69 -18.81 1.01
CA ASP A 107 -0.48 -19.58 0.65
C ASP A 107 -0.50 -20.16 -0.77
N ALA A 108 -1.65 -20.12 -1.43
CA ALA A 108 -1.77 -20.60 -2.81
C ALA A 108 -1.10 -19.61 -3.77
N GLY A 109 -0.21 -20.12 -4.62
CA GLY A 109 0.37 -19.33 -5.70
C GLY A 109 -0.61 -19.12 -6.86
N VAL A 110 -0.21 -18.30 -7.84
CA VAL A 110 -1.05 -17.94 -9.00
C VAL A 110 -1.29 -19.08 -9.98
N THR A 111 -0.46 -20.13 -9.92
CA THR A 111 -0.59 -21.34 -10.76
C THR A 111 -1.15 -22.48 -9.91
N GLU A 112 -2.01 -23.31 -10.50
CA GLU A 112 -2.55 -24.49 -9.83
C GLU A 112 -1.42 -25.38 -9.29
N GLY A 113 -1.49 -25.70 -7.98
CA GLY A 113 -0.48 -26.50 -7.28
C GLY A 113 0.80 -25.75 -6.87
N SER A 114 0.91 -24.45 -7.14
CA SER A 114 2.02 -23.61 -6.64
C SER A 114 1.72 -23.03 -5.26
N THR A 115 2.77 -22.73 -4.49
CA THR A 115 2.70 -22.09 -3.18
C THR A 115 3.40 -20.75 -3.18
N VAL A 116 3.02 -19.87 -2.26
CA VAL A 116 3.72 -18.62 -1.98
C VAL A 116 5.04 -18.93 -1.29
N GLU A 117 6.15 -18.48 -1.87
CA GLU A 117 7.50 -18.64 -1.30
C GLU A 117 8.37 -17.42 -1.64
N ASN A 118 9.21 -17.00 -0.69
CA ASN A 118 10.20 -15.95 -0.95
C ASN A 118 11.40 -16.57 -1.69
N ARG A 119 11.56 -16.25 -2.99
CA ARG A 119 12.68 -16.73 -3.81
C ARG A 119 13.91 -15.83 -3.79
N PHE A 120 13.83 -14.69 -3.12
CA PHE A 120 14.85 -13.63 -3.18
C PHE A 120 15.44 -13.30 -1.81
N ASP A 121 15.20 -14.13 -0.79
CA ASP A 121 15.68 -13.88 0.57
C ASP A 121 17.21 -13.72 0.64
N TYR A 122 17.94 -14.46 -0.21
CA TYR A 122 19.39 -14.34 -0.37
C TYR A 122 19.85 -12.94 -0.80
N MET A 123 19.00 -12.14 -1.45
CA MET A 123 19.37 -10.79 -1.87
C MET A 123 19.48 -9.83 -0.69
N SER A 124 18.81 -10.11 0.43
CA SER A 124 18.84 -9.27 1.63
C SER A 124 20.26 -9.08 2.16
N GLU A 125 21.15 -10.06 1.98
CA GLU A 125 22.58 -9.98 2.32
C GLU A 125 23.33 -8.86 1.57
N HIS A 126 22.83 -8.45 0.41
CA HIS A 126 23.43 -7.38 -0.41
C HIS A 126 22.86 -5.99 -0.12
N PHE A 127 21.79 -5.89 0.68
CA PHE A 127 21.15 -4.61 1.05
C PHE A 127 21.59 -4.10 2.42
N VAL A 128 22.75 -4.53 2.90
CA VAL A 128 23.33 -4.05 4.15
C VAL A 128 24.10 -2.75 3.92
N ASP A 129 23.94 -1.80 4.84
CA ASP A 129 24.78 -0.61 4.90
C ASP A 129 26.19 -1.01 5.37
N GLU A 130 27.23 -0.53 4.68
CA GLU A 130 28.62 -0.95 4.94
C GLU A 130 29.13 -0.53 6.33
N GLU A 131 28.56 0.53 6.93
CA GLU A 131 28.98 1.07 8.22
C GLU A 131 28.25 0.39 9.38
N THR A 132 26.95 0.14 9.22
CA THR A 132 26.10 -0.42 10.28
C THR A 132 25.91 -1.95 10.18
N GLY A 133 26.20 -2.54 9.02
CA GLY A 133 26.05 -3.97 8.76
C GLY A 133 24.60 -4.46 8.71
N VAL A 134 23.62 -3.54 8.68
CA VAL A 134 22.19 -3.85 8.64
C VAL A 134 21.52 -3.08 7.50
N SER A 135 20.43 -3.63 6.94
CA SER A 135 19.63 -2.93 5.94
C SER A 135 18.83 -1.81 6.59
N THR A 136 18.79 -0.64 5.93
CA THR A 136 17.91 0.45 6.37
C THR A 136 16.52 0.23 5.78
N LEU A 137 15.60 -0.28 6.61
CA LEU A 137 14.19 -0.38 6.27
C LEU A 137 13.48 0.95 6.57
N MET A 138 12.68 1.42 5.62
CA MET A 138 11.86 2.62 5.79
C MET A 138 10.52 2.24 6.39
N THR A 139 10.12 2.90 7.46
CA THR A 139 8.88 2.66 8.19
C THR A 139 7.85 3.77 7.93
N ARG A 140 6.59 3.56 8.33
CA ARG A 140 5.60 4.65 8.34
C ARG A 140 6.06 5.90 9.10
N GLU A 141 6.83 5.72 10.17
CA GLU A 141 7.34 6.84 10.97
C GLU A 141 8.33 7.69 10.16
N ASP A 142 9.14 7.06 9.30
CA ASP A 142 10.10 7.77 8.45
C ASP A 142 9.42 8.69 7.43
N PHE A 143 8.15 8.44 7.08
CA PHE A 143 7.37 9.28 6.18
C PHE A 143 6.40 10.22 6.90
N ARG A 144 6.21 10.07 8.22
CA ARG A 144 5.24 10.85 8.98
C ARG A 144 5.59 12.34 8.93
N GLY A 145 4.71 13.13 8.33
CA GLY A 145 4.88 14.59 8.23
C GLY A 145 6.00 15.04 7.29
N LYS A 146 6.63 14.13 6.53
CA LYS A 146 7.64 14.49 5.52
C LYS A 146 6.97 14.70 4.17
N THR A 147 7.12 15.89 3.59
CA THR A 147 6.89 16.10 2.16
C THR A 147 8.21 15.93 1.43
N ILE A 148 8.25 15.14 0.37
CA ILE A 148 9.40 15.13 -0.54
C ILE A 148 9.42 16.51 -1.21
N ALA A 149 10.39 17.35 -0.86
CA ALA A 149 10.58 18.61 -1.54
C ALA A 149 10.93 18.33 -3.00
N ALA A 150 10.42 19.15 -3.94
CA ALA A 150 10.84 19.04 -5.32
C ALA A 150 12.38 19.21 -5.40
N PRO A 151 13.08 18.40 -6.21
CA PRO A 151 14.53 18.54 -6.34
C PRO A 151 14.87 19.95 -6.82
N THR A 152 15.87 20.53 -6.19
CA THR A 152 16.46 21.82 -6.52
C THR A 152 17.02 21.82 -7.94
N ALA A 153 17.37 22.99 -8.48
CA ALA A 153 17.98 23.05 -9.82
C ALA A 153 19.32 22.31 -9.88
N GLU A 154 20.10 22.38 -8.79
CA GLU A 154 21.41 21.75 -8.64
C GLU A 154 21.29 20.22 -8.59
N GLU A 155 20.28 19.67 -7.90
CA GLU A 155 20.02 18.21 -7.84
C GLU A 155 19.53 17.61 -9.17
N ARG A 156 19.18 18.45 -10.16
CA ARG A 156 18.76 18.01 -11.50
C ARG A 156 19.91 17.95 -12.50
N GLU A 157 21.07 18.51 -12.15
CA GLU A 157 22.24 18.46 -13.01
C GLU A 157 23.02 17.18 -12.73
N VAL A 158 23.07 16.28 -13.73
CA VAL A 158 23.97 15.13 -13.71
C VAL A 158 25.27 15.57 -14.36
N GLU A 159 26.36 15.59 -13.59
CA GLU A 159 27.71 15.78 -14.12
C GLU A 159 27.96 14.76 -15.23
N PRO A 160 28.37 15.17 -16.45
CA PRO A 160 28.63 14.24 -17.53
C PRO A 160 29.75 13.29 -17.10
N THR A 161 29.41 12.03 -16.86
CA THR A 161 30.39 10.99 -16.60
C THR A 161 31.36 10.95 -17.77
N SER A 162 32.62 11.25 -17.50
CA SER A 162 33.69 11.11 -18.48
C SER A 162 33.74 9.65 -18.92
N SER A 163 33.32 9.41 -20.17
CA SER A 163 33.52 8.16 -20.86
C SER A 163 35.02 7.84 -20.83
N LYS A 164 35.41 6.85 -20.02
CA LYS A 164 36.72 6.21 -20.18
C LYS A 164 36.59 5.27 -21.38
N ALA A 165 37.11 5.74 -22.51
CA ALA A 165 37.45 4.90 -23.66
C ALA A 165 38.63 3.97 -23.33
#